data_AF-A0A7K8A880-F1
#
_entry.id   AF-A0A7K8A880-F1
#
_cell.length_a   1.000
_cell.length_b   1.000
_cell.length_c   1.000
_cell.angle_alpha   90.00
_cell.angle_beta   90.00
_cell.angle_gamma   90.00
#
_symmetry.space_group_name_H-M   'P 1'
#
loop_
_entity.id
_entity.type
_entity.pdbx_description
1 polymer ?
#
loop_
_entity_poly.entity_id
_entity_poly.type
_entity_poly.pdbx_seq_one_letter_code
_entity_poly.pdbx_strand_id
1 'polypeptide(L)'
;PAGLNAGTFPAKLWRLVNSPRVRSVRWDSQAQGLLIDRSLFERELLSPARAHLAPQDSFKATQFRSFLCQLSRYGFYKVPGRARAGVPGDAGGCLRFRNPNFRRD
;
A
#
# COMPACT_ATOMS: atom_id res chain seq x y z
N PRO A 1 15.35 -3.49 -5.57
CA PRO A 1 15.30 -4.94 -5.85
C PRO A 1 15.21 -5.27 -7.36
N ALA A 2 16.29 -5.86 -7.89
CA ALA A 2 16.45 -6.27 -9.27
C ALA A 2 15.43 -7.36 -9.68
N GLY A 3 14.80 -7.21 -10.85
CA GLY A 3 13.99 -8.25 -11.48
C GLY A 3 12.47 -8.05 -11.50
N LEU A 4 11.94 -6.95 -10.95
CA LEU A 4 10.52 -6.64 -11.10
C LEU A 4 10.28 -5.97 -12.46
N ASN A 5 9.78 -6.73 -13.44
CA ASN A 5 9.24 -6.18 -14.68
C ASN A 5 8.36 -4.97 -14.36
N ALA A 6 8.66 -3.79 -14.94
CA ALA A 6 8.08 -2.50 -14.55
C ALA A 6 6.54 -2.45 -14.62
N GLY A 7 5.93 -3.35 -15.40
CA GLY A 7 4.48 -3.52 -15.53
C GLY A 7 3.81 -4.43 -14.48
N THR A 8 4.56 -5.18 -13.69
CA THR A 8 4.02 -6.15 -12.71
C THR A 8 3.46 -5.46 -11.47
N PHE A 9 2.52 -6.13 -10.80
CA PHE A 9 1.89 -5.61 -9.59
C PHE A 9 2.90 -5.19 -8.50
N PRO A 10 3.93 -5.99 -8.15
CA PRO A 10 4.88 -5.59 -7.12
C PRO A 10 5.70 -4.36 -7.52
N ALA A 11 6.07 -4.20 -8.80
CA ALA A 11 6.76 -3.01 -9.28
C ALA A 11 5.89 -1.75 -9.13
N LYS A 12 4.62 -1.84 -9.51
CA LYS A 12 3.65 -0.75 -9.37
C LYS A 12 3.39 -0.42 -7.91
N LEU A 13 3.23 -1.43 -7.06
CA LEU A 13 3.06 -1.27 -5.61
C LEU A 13 4.28 -0.59 -4.98
N TRP A 14 5.48 -0.97 -5.38
CA TRP A 14 6.73 -0.37 -4.88
C TRP A 14 6.82 1.11 -5.25
N ARG A 15 6.53 1.46 -6.52
CA ARG A 15 6.47 2.87 -6.95
C ARG A 15 5.40 3.66 -6.21
N LEU A 16 4.24 3.04 -5.97
CA LEU A 16 3.11 3.66 -5.27
C LEU A 16 3.47 3.96 -3.80
N VAL A 17 4.10 3.02 -3.10
CA VAL A 17 4.54 3.17 -1.70
C VAL A 17 5.69 4.17 -1.55
N ASN A 18 6.58 4.27 -2.55
CA ASN A 18 7.68 5.24 -2.53
C ASN A 18 7.29 6.61 -3.09
N SER A 19 6.05 6.79 -3.55
CA SER A 19 5.58 8.08 -4.06
C SER A 19 5.19 8.98 -2.90
N PRO A 20 5.75 10.20 -2.77
CA PRO A 20 5.36 11.15 -1.73
C PRO A 20 3.92 11.68 -1.91
N ARG A 21 3.30 11.42 -3.07
CA ARG A 21 1.93 11.84 -3.41
C ARG A 21 0.87 10.94 -2.78
N VAL A 22 1.24 9.70 -2.43
CA VAL A 22 0.32 8.68 -1.91
C VAL A 22 0.62 8.49 -0.43
N ARG A 23 -0.33 8.84 0.43
CA ARG A 23 -0.17 8.64 1.89
C ARG A 23 -0.94 7.42 2.39
N SER A 24 -1.83 6.89 1.56
CA SER A 24 -2.67 5.74 1.85
C SER A 24 -1.88 4.44 1.97
N VAL A 25 -0.75 4.32 1.29
CA VAL A 25 0.10 3.13 1.34
C VAL A 25 1.53 3.57 1.65
N ARG A 26 2.09 3.04 2.72
CA ARG A 26 3.40 3.46 3.24
C ARG A 26 4.14 2.27 3.84
N TRP A 27 5.47 2.36 3.89
CA TRP A 27 6.28 1.37 4.59
C TRP A 27 5.98 1.39 6.08
N ASP A 28 6.03 0.22 6.72
CA ASP A 28 6.04 0.14 8.17
C ASP A 28 7.35 0.69 8.75
N SER A 29 7.39 0.87 10.07
CA SER A 29 8.56 1.40 10.79
C SER A 29 9.84 0.57 10.63
N GLN A 30 9.72 -0.64 10.10
CA GLN A 30 10.83 -1.57 9.88
C GLN A 30 11.17 -1.71 8.38
N ALA A 31 10.45 -1.03 7.49
CA ALA A 31 10.51 -1.18 6.04
C ALA A 31 10.46 -2.64 5.56
N GLN A 32 9.80 -3.50 6.34
CA GLN A 32 9.64 -4.94 6.11
C GLN A 32 8.19 -5.30 5.75
N GLY A 33 7.27 -4.34 5.89
CA GLY A 33 5.86 -4.50 5.60
C GLY A 33 5.25 -3.19 5.11
N LEU A 34 3.99 -3.30 4.69
CA LEU A 34 3.19 -2.21 4.17
C LEU A 34 2.07 -1.88 5.14
N LEU A 35 1.84 -0.59 5.36
CA LEU A 35 0.71 -0.03 6.07
C LEU A 35 -0.24 0.60 5.06
N ILE A 36 -1.49 0.17 5.10
CA ILE A 36 -2.49 0.51 4.09
C ILE A 36 -3.72 1.05 4.80
N ASP A 37 -3.95 2.35 4.67
CA ASP A 37 -5.15 3.01 5.18
C ASP A 37 -6.26 2.90 4.13
N ARG A 38 -7.30 2.09 4.41
CA ARG A 38 -8.41 1.90 3.49
C ARG A 38 -9.15 3.22 3.20
N SER A 39 -9.49 3.96 4.24
CA SER A 39 -10.27 5.19 4.12
C SER A 39 -9.52 6.24 3.30
N LEU A 40 -8.20 6.33 3.50
CA LEU A 40 -7.35 7.23 2.74
C LEU A 40 -7.11 6.73 1.32
N PHE A 41 -7.00 5.41 1.11
CA PHE A 41 -6.86 4.80 -0.22
C PHE A 41 -8.07 5.11 -1.09
N GLU A 42 -9.28 4.91 -0.58
CA GLU A 42 -10.51 5.22 -1.30
C GLU A 42 -10.60 6.73 -1.62
N ARG A 43 -10.10 7.60 -0.73
CA ARG A 43 -10.06 9.06 -0.95
C ARG A 43 -8.98 9.54 -1.92
N GLU A 44 -7.83 8.86 -2.00
CA GLU A 44 -6.72 9.28 -2.87
C GLU A 44 -6.78 8.62 -4.24
N LEU A 45 -7.12 7.33 -4.30
CA LEU A 45 -7.06 6.52 -5.51
C LEU A 45 -8.43 6.26 -6.15
N LEU A 46 -9.52 6.22 -5.36
CA LEU A 46 -10.87 6.00 -5.91
C LEU A 46 -11.67 7.30 -6.10
N SER A 47 -11.27 8.40 -5.45
CA SER A 47 -12.00 9.66 -5.58
C SER A 47 -11.65 10.37 -6.89
N PRO A 48 -12.63 10.70 -7.75
CA PRO A 48 -12.37 11.37 -9.02
C PRO A 48 -11.72 12.75 -8.84
N ALA A 49 -12.00 13.42 -7.72
CA ALA A 49 -11.40 14.71 -7.36
C ALA A 49 -9.90 14.63 -7.01
N ARG A 50 -9.30 13.44 -6.86
CA ARG A 50 -7.88 13.24 -6.55
C ARG A 50 -7.16 12.28 -7.50
N ALA A 51 -7.87 11.80 -8.54
CA ALA A 51 -7.34 10.87 -9.53
C ALA A 51 -6.06 11.41 -10.24
N HIS A 52 -5.89 12.74 -10.32
CA HIS A 52 -4.71 13.40 -10.88
C HIS A 52 -3.47 13.38 -9.96
N LEU A 53 -3.62 13.04 -8.67
CA LEU A 53 -2.51 12.87 -7.73
C LEU A 53 -1.90 11.46 -7.79
N ALA A 54 -2.65 10.50 -8.29
CA ALA A 54 -2.18 9.15 -8.51
C ALA A 54 -1.17 9.13 -9.69
N PRO A 55 -0.01 8.47 -9.57
CA PRO A 55 0.92 8.32 -10.69
C PRO A 55 0.20 7.81 -11.95
N GLN A 56 0.56 8.24 -13.15
CA GLN A 56 -0.11 7.81 -14.39
C GLN A 56 -0.05 6.27 -14.60
N ASP A 57 0.92 5.61 -13.97
CA ASP A 57 1.09 4.14 -13.92
C ASP A 57 0.45 3.44 -12.70
N SER A 58 -0.29 4.19 -11.89
CA SER A 58 -0.91 3.66 -10.68
C SER A 58 -2.02 2.66 -10.99
N PHE A 59 -2.36 1.85 -9.98
CA PHE A 59 -3.40 0.85 -10.11
C PHE A 59 -4.69 1.48 -10.65
N LYS A 60 -5.18 0.99 -11.80
CA LYS A 60 -6.58 1.13 -12.21
C LYS A 60 -7.48 0.28 -11.30
N ALA A 61 -7.30 0.41 -9.99
CA ALA A 61 -8.16 -0.23 -9.03
C ALA A 61 -9.41 0.63 -8.92
N THR A 62 -10.54 0.11 -9.41
CA THR A 62 -11.88 0.67 -9.12
C THR A 62 -12.34 0.34 -7.71
N GLN A 63 -11.73 -0.68 -7.06
CA GLN A 63 -12.11 -1.15 -5.74
C GLN A 63 -10.89 -1.60 -4.93
N PHE A 64 -10.91 -1.27 -3.64
CA PHE A 64 -9.90 -1.70 -2.66
C PHE A 64 -9.75 -3.23 -2.59
N ARG A 65 -10.85 -3.97 -2.76
CA ARG A 65 -10.85 -5.44 -2.73
C ARG A 65 -9.98 -6.05 -3.83
N SER A 66 -9.99 -5.48 -5.04
CA SER A 66 -9.15 -5.96 -6.15
C SER A 66 -7.66 -5.83 -5.83
N PHE A 67 -7.30 -4.73 -5.15
CA PHE A 67 -5.94 -4.51 -4.67
C PHE A 67 -5.54 -5.53 -3.59
N LEU A 68 -6.44 -5.85 -2.64
CA LEU A 68 -6.19 -6.92 -1.66
C LEU A 68 -6.04 -8.30 -2.30
N CYS A 69 -6.89 -8.64 -3.28
CA CYS A 69 -6.77 -9.90 -4.00
C CYS A 69 -5.41 -10.04 -4.69
N GLN A 70 -4.90 -8.94 -5.27
CA GLN A 70 -3.58 -8.94 -5.88
C GLN A 70 -2.47 -9.09 -4.82
N LEU A 71 -2.56 -8.40 -3.68
CA LEU A 71 -1.65 -8.61 -2.55
C LEU A 71 -1.59 -10.11 -2.17
N SER A 72 -2.74 -10.74 -1.94
CA SER A 72 -2.80 -12.17 -1.62
C SER A 72 -2.19 -13.04 -2.73
N ARG A 73 -2.45 -12.73 -4.01
CA ARG A 73 -1.90 -13.48 -5.15
C ARG A 73 -0.37 -13.40 -5.25
N TYR A 74 0.23 -12.29 -4.79
CA TYR A 74 1.67 -12.10 -4.76
C TYR A 74 2.31 -12.50 -3.40
N GLY A 75 1.56 -13.21 -2.54
CA GLY A 75 2.08 -13.74 -1.28
C GLY A 75 2.16 -12.74 -0.14
N PHE A 76 1.50 -11.59 -0.25
CA PHE A 76 1.32 -10.70 0.89
C PHE A 76 0.23 -11.26 1.80
N TYR A 77 0.52 -11.29 3.09
CA TYR A 77 -0.44 -11.68 4.11
C TYR A 77 -0.68 -10.53 5.07
N LYS A 78 -1.93 -10.41 5.55
CA LYS A 78 -2.30 -9.43 6.56
C LYS A 78 -1.71 -9.86 7.89
N VAL A 79 -0.97 -8.97 8.53
CA VAL A 79 -0.44 -9.18 9.88
C VAL A 79 -1.35 -8.44 10.86
N PRO A 80 -1.88 -9.11 11.89
CA PRO A 80 -2.58 -8.41 12.96
C PRO A 80 -1.58 -7.46 13.65
N GLY A 81 -1.84 -6.16 13.56
CA GLY A 81 -1.05 -5.18 14.27
C GLY A 81 -1.36 -5.27 15.76
N ARG A 82 -0.37 -5.58 16.60
CA ARG A 82 -0.39 -5.03 17.96
C ARG A 82 -0.30 -3.52 17.78
N ALA A 83 -1.43 -2.83 17.85
CA ALA A 83 -1.45 -1.40 18.03
C ALA A 83 -0.62 -1.12 19.29
N ARG A 84 0.59 -0.60 19.11
CA ARG A 84 1.37 -0.09 20.22
C ARG A 84 0.67 1.21 20.62
N ALA A 85 -0.21 1.11 21.61
CA ALA A 85 -0.82 2.26 22.26
C ALA A 85 0.31 3.24 22.63
N GLY A 86 0.30 4.43 22.05
CA GLY A 86 1.36 5.42 22.33
C GLY A 86 1.47 6.61 21.39
N VAL A 87 0.84 6.62 20.21
CA VAL A 87 0.79 7.84 19.37
C VAL A 87 -0.68 8.23 19.14
N PRO A 88 -1.19 9.24 19.85
CA PRO A 88 -2.51 9.80 19.56
C PRO A 88 -2.42 10.52 18.21
N GLY A 89 -2.99 9.89 17.20
CA GLY A 89 -2.92 10.30 15.79
C GLY A 89 -3.07 9.13 14.82
N ASP A 90 -2.73 7.91 15.29
CA ASP A 90 -2.90 6.66 14.52
C ASP A 90 -4.25 6.01 14.89
N ALA A 91 -5.33 6.60 14.38
CA ALA A 91 -6.68 6.08 14.58
C ALA A 91 -6.86 4.78 13.78
N GLY A 92 -6.55 3.63 14.40
CA GLY A 92 -7.29 2.37 14.33
C GLY A 92 -7.68 1.75 12.97
N GLY A 93 -7.17 2.22 11.83
CA GLY A 93 -7.70 1.85 10.50
C GLY A 93 -6.68 1.32 9.50
N CYS A 94 -5.37 1.37 9.80
CA CYS A 94 -4.34 0.90 8.88
C CYS A 94 -4.20 -0.63 8.92
N LEU A 95 -4.32 -1.25 7.76
CA LEU A 95 -4.07 -2.67 7.55
C LEU A 95 -2.57 -2.89 7.32
N ARG A 96 -1.95 -3.73 8.14
CA ARG A 96 -0.55 -4.13 7.94
C ARG A 96 -0.47 -5.39 7.08
N PHE A 97 0.31 -5.32 6.01
CA PHE A 97 0.63 -6.45 5.14
C PHE A 97 2.13 -6.71 5.18
N ARG A 98 2.54 -7.97 5.09
CA ARG A 98 3.95 -8.35 5.05
C ARG A 98 4.19 -9.35 3.93
N ASN A 99 5.35 -9.26 3.32
CA ASN A 99 5.85 -10.23 2.36
C ASN A 99 7.38 -10.30 2.52
N PRO A 100 7.95 -11.49 2.82
CA PRO A 100 9.40 -11.63 3.03
C PRO A 100 10.24 -11.25 1.81
N ASN A 101 9.66 -11.34 0.61
CA ASN A 101 10.31 -10.99 -0.66
C ASN A 101 10.08 -9.53 -1.08
N PHE A 102 9.32 -8.75 -0.29
CA PHE A 102 9.00 -7.36 -0.61
C PHE A 102 9.48 -6.42 0.50
N ARG A 103 10.73 -5.99 0.37
CA ARG A 103 11.44 -5.12 1.32
C ARG A 103 11.88 -3.84 0.61
N ARG A 104 12.09 -2.78 1.38
CA ARG A 104 12.61 -1.52 0.85
C ARG A 104 14.12 -1.59 0.56
N ASP A 105 14.85 -2.36 1.36
CA ASP A 105 16.28 -2.71 1.22
C ASP A 105 16.52 -3.78 0.14
#